data_AF-A0A2D6YTU4-F1
#
_entry.id   AF-A0A2D6YTU4-F1
#
_cell.length_a   1.000
_cell.length_b   1.000
_cell.length_c   1.000
_cell.angle_alpha   90.00
_cell.angle_beta   90.00
_cell.angle_gamma   90.00
#
_symmetry.space_group_name_H-M   'P 1'
#
loop_
_entity.id
_entity.type
_entity.pdbx_description
1 polymer ?
#
loop_
_entity_poly.entity_id
_entity_poly.type
_entity_poly.pdbx_seq_one_letter_code
_entity_poly.pdbx_strand_id
1 'polypeptide(L)'
;MKKVVLTGIAAAAIAATAGADITGAVTYNYTTTAEDFGGTSVTVNVSDLYLLSDDGADTVLNVYNMQMATAGQVNYFQSATGTGWTPNNLGGIFDTAALRLADSFVTIGGFTQDTLLPEQAPGAGAGTGLDPNFGGNGAAFPGDLAGWYNGSPPSLNGQVGMLPGTIGMGVLIGRFAYDGDFDLSGSELFATWNQGLGTPGNQAGFIVNIPAPGAMALLGLAGLTGRRRRNG
;
A
#
# COMPACT_ATOMS: atom_id res chain seq x y z
N MET A 1 -51.51 44.43 7.94
CA MET A 1 -50.07 44.11 7.90
C MET A 1 -49.90 42.64 8.29
N LYS A 2 -49.63 41.74 7.33
CA LYS A 2 -49.43 40.31 7.60
C LYS A 2 -47.95 40.05 7.85
N LYS A 3 -47.61 39.57 9.04
CA LYS A 3 -46.24 39.17 9.42
C LYS A 3 -45.90 37.85 8.71
N VAL A 4 -44.83 37.86 7.92
CA VAL A 4 -44.21 36.65 7.36
C VAL A 4 -43.29 36.07 8.43
N VAL A 5 -43.55 34.84 8.84
CA VAL A 5 -42.66 34.07 9.73
C VAL A 5 -41.74 33.26 8.82
N LEU A 6 -40.44 33.55 8.82
CA LEU A 6 -39.43 32.67 8.24
C LEU A 6 -39.19 31.52 9.22
N THR A 7 -39.66 30.32 8.89
CA THR A 7 -39.21 29.08 9.53
C THR A 7 -37.84 28.73 8.95
N GLY A 8 -36.79 28.87 9.76
CA GLY A 8 -35.43 28.48 9.40
C GLY A 8 -35.32 26.96 9.23
N ILE A 9 -34.81 26.53 8.08
CA ILE A 9 -34.39 25.15 7.87
C ILE A 9 -33.04 24.99 8.57
N ALA A 10 -32.99 24.18 9.63
CA ALA A 10 -31.73 23.77 10.22
C ALA A 10 -31.00 22.86 9.23
N ALA A 11 -29.90 23.35 8.67
CA ALA A 11 -28.95 22.51 7.94
C ALA A 11 -28.25 21.62 8.96
N ALA A 12 -28.49 20.31 8.92
CA ALA A 12 -27.66 19.35 9.61
C ALA A 12 -26.27 19.38 8.96
N ALA A 13 -25.33 20.07 9.60
CA ALA A 13 -23.93 19.98 9.24
C ALA A 13 -23.48 18.55 9.58
N ILE A 14 -23.33 17.72 8.54
CA ILE A 14 -22.58 16.47 8.65
C ILE A 14 -21.13 16.91 8.86
N ALA A 15 -20.69 16.94 10.12
CA ALA A 15 -19.27 17.07 10.41
C ALA A 15 -18.61 15.79 9.90
N ALA A 16 -17.96 15.87 8.74
CA ALA A 16 -16.98 14.87 8.36
C ALA A 16 -15.85 14.96 9.39
N THR A 17 -15.80 14.03 10.32
CA THR A 17 -14.63 13.87 11.18
C THR A 17 -13.49 13.42 10.28
N ALA A 18 -12.47 14.27 10.10
CA ALA A 18 -11.20 13.88 9.50
C ALA A 18 -10.49 12.89 10.44
N GLY A 19 -10.91 11.63 10.41
CA GLY A 19 -10.19 10.52 11.00
C GLY A 19 -9.29 9.89 9.95
N ALA A 20 -8.27 9.14 10.38
CA ALA A 20 -7.35 8.50 9.45
C ALA A 20 -8.12 7.65 8.43
N ASP A 21 -7.85 7.82 7.14
CA ASP A 21 -8.57 7.12 6.08
C ASP A 21 -7.60 6.54 5.05
N ILE A 22 -7.49 5.21 5.07
CA ILE A 22 -6.88 4.47 3.97
C ILE A 22 -7.97 4.24 2.94
N THR A 23 -7.79 4.81 1.75
CA THR A 23 -8.82 4.91 0.72
C THR A 23 -8.76 3.78 -0.31
N GLY A 24 -7.71 2.97 -0.31
CA GLY A 24 -7.59 1.83 -1.21
C GLY A 24 -6.21 1.15 -1.19
N ALA A 25 -6.09 0.08 -1.98
CA ALA A 25 -4.84 -0.62 -2.24
C ALA A 25 -4.62 -0.69 -3.76
N VAL A 26 -3.46 -0.25 -4.23
CA VAL A 26 -3.15 -0.16 -5.67
C VAL A 26 -1.74 -0.62 -5.97
N THR A 27 -1.50 -1.05 -7.21
CA THR A 27 -0.16 -1.36 -7.69
C THR A 27 0.39 -0.28 -8.64
N TYR A 28 1.69 -0.05 -8.57
CA TYR A 28 2.44 0.65 -9.61
C TYR A 28 3.36 -0.35 -10.32
N ASN A 29 3.10 -0.56 -11.61
CA ASN A 29 3.71 -1.64 -12.37
C ASN A 29 4.73 -1.09 -13.37
N TYR A 30 5.91 -1.72 -13.44
CA TYR A 30 6.97 -1.36 -14.37
C TYR A 30 7.87 -2.56 -14.66
N THR A 31 8.67 -2.49 -15.72
CA THR A 31 9.71 -3.49 -16.01
C THR A 31 11.07 -2.88 -15.70
N THR A 32 11.97 -3.67 -15.12
CA THR A 32 13.35 -3.23 -14.86
C THR A 32 14.34 -4.30 -15.31
N THR A 33 15.51 -3.85 -15.76
CA THR A 33 16.68 -4.70 -16.00
C THR A 33 17.80 -4.19 -15.11
N ALA A 34 18.32 -5.05 -14.24
CA ALA A 34 19.31 -4.69 -13.26
C ALA A 34 20.39 -5.78 -13.10
N GLU A 35 21.59 -5.37 -12.72
CA GLU A 35 22.69 -6.30 -12.46
C GLU A 35 22.63 -6.77 -11.00
N ASP A 36 22.66 -8.09 -10.82
CA ASP A 36 22.75 -8.74 -9.52
C ASP A 36 24.20 -9.14 -9.18
N PHE A 37 24.42 -9.61 -7.96
CA PHE A 37 25.71 -10.00 -7.43
C PHE A 37 26.39 -11.02 -8.36
N GLY A 38 27.66 -10.75 -8.71
CA GLY A 38 28.41 -11.56 -9.67
C GLY A 38 28.21 -11.15 -11.14
N GLY A 39 27.44 -10.10 -11.41
CA GLY A 39 27.37 -9.45 -12.72
C GLY A 39 26.31 -10.00 -13.66
N THR A 40 25.37 -10.81 -13.15
CA THR A 40 24.27 -11.35 -13.96
C THR A 40 23.17 -10.31 -14.07
N SER A 41 22.81 -9.92 -15.29
CA SER A 41 21.64 -9.09 -15.52
C SER A 41 20.35 -9.90 -15.42
N VAL A 42 19.40 -9.39 -14.66
CA VAL A 42 18.04 -9.91 -14.50
C VAL A 42 17.04 -8.90 -15.06
N THR A 43 16.05 -9.37 -15.80
CA THR A 43 14.94 -8.54 -16.30
C THR A 43 13.66 -9.07 -15.68
N VAL A 44 12.93 -8.21 -14.97
CA VAL A 44 11.72 -8.60 -14.24
C VAL A 44 10.62 -7.58 -14.42
N ASN A 45 9.37 -8.06 -14.38
CA ASN A 45 8.21 -7.22 -14.16
C ASN A 45 8.08 -6.98 -12.66
N VAL A 46 7.83 -5.73 -12.26
CA VAL A 46 7.72 -5.30 -10.87
C VAL A 46 6.35 -4.69 -10.64
N SER A 47 5.74 -5.02 -9.51
CA SER A 47 4.53 -4.40 -8.98
C SER A 47 4.81 -3.92 -7.56
N ASP A 48 4.90 -2.61 -7.38
CA ASP A 48 4.93 -1.99 -6.07
C ASP A 48 3.51 -1.83 -5.54
N LEU A 49 3.20 -2.46 -4.42
CA LEU A 49 1.89 -2.42 -3.77
C LEU A 49 1.85 -1.29 -2.75
N TYR A 50 0.85 -0.42 -2.86
CA TYR A 50 0.65 0.74 -2.00
C TYR A 50 -0.70 0.69 -1.30
N LEU A 51 -0.75 1.20 -0.07
CA LEU A 51 -1.99 1.67 0.55
C LEU A 51 -2.13 3.16 0.31
N LEU A 52 -3.28 3.59 -0.18
CA LEU A 52 -3.58 4.99 -0.46
C LEU A 52 -4.22 5.68 0.73
N SER A 53 -3.94 6.96 0.91
CA SER A 53 -4.54 7.82 1.93
C SER A 53 -4.74 9.22 1.36
N ASP A 54 -5.57 10.03 2.00
CA ASP A 54 -5.78 11.44 1.71
C ASP A 54 -5.15 12.38 2.75
N ASP A 55 -4.48 11.85 3.79
CA ASP A 55 -3.86 12.62 4.87
C ASP A 55 -2.42 12.15 5.19
N GLY A 56 -1.45 13.06 5.16
CA GLY A 56 -0.05 12.78 5.52
C GLY A 56 0.19 12.59 7.03
N ALA A 57 -0.81 12.85 7.85
CA ALA A 57 -0.79 12.50 9.27
C ALA A 57 -1.04 11.00 9.51
N ASP A 58 -1.57 10.29 8.53
CA ASP A 58 -1.87 8.87 8.65
C ASP A 58 -0.60 8.03 8.70
N THR A 59 -0.65 6.96 9.49
CA THR A 59 0.45 6.02 9.67
C THR A 59 -0.09 4.59 9.61
N VAL A 60 0.33 3.85 8.59
CA VAL A 60 0.07 2.42 8.47
C VAL A 60 0.91 1.66 9.50
N LEU A 61 0.29 0.71 10.21
CA LEU A 61 0.93 -0.05 11.29
C LEU A 61 1.23 -1.49 10.87
N ASN A 62 0.30 -2.12 10.13
CA ASN A 62 0.43 -3.49 9.66
C ASN A 62 -0.50 -3.78 8.49
N VAL A 63 -0.17 -4.85 7.78
CA VAL A 63 -1.02 -5.57 6.83
C VAL A 63 -1.18 -7.00 7.36
N TYR A 64 -2.38 -7.55 7.30
CA TYR A 64 -2.68 -8.89 7.80
C TYR A 64 -3.75 -9.60 6.96
N ASN A 65 -3.84 -10.92 7.11
CA ASN A 65 -4.77 -11.79 6.40
C ASN A 65 -4.71 -11.59 4.87
N MET A 66 -3.52 -11.38 4.31
CA MET A 66 -3.37 -11.29 2.88
C MET A 66 -3.71 -12.63 2.23
N GLN A 67 -4.59 -12.58 1.24
CA GLN A 67 -4.90 -13.68 0.34
C GLN A 67 -4.56 -13.24 -1.07
N MET A 68 -3.47 -13.78 -1.60
CA MET A 68 -2.99 -13.41 -2.92
C MET A 68 -3.88 -14.05 -4.01
N ALA A 69 -4.28 -13.25 -5.00
CA ALA A 69 -4.96 -13.75 -6.17
C ALA A 69 -4.13 -14.83 -6.87
N THR A 70 -4.78 -15.84 -7.48
CA THR A 70 -4.08 -16.96 -8.14
C THR A 70 -3.08 -16.49 -9.21
N ALA A 71 -3.37 -15.40 -9.91
CA ALA A 71 -2.47 -14.82 -10.92
C ALA A 71 -1.20 -14.17 -10.31
N GLY A 72 -1.18 -13.90 -9.01
CA GLY A 72 -0.02 -13.38 -8.28
C GLY A 72 0.81 -14.48 -7.61
N GLN A 73 0.32 -15.72 -7.53
CA GLN A 73 1.03 -16.81 -6.86
C GLN A 73 2.15 -17.40 -7.74
N VAL A 74 3.24 -16.65 -7.86
CA VAL A 74 4.43 -17.00 -8.66
C VAL A 74 5.67 -17.10 -7.76
N ASN A 75 6.76 -17.66 -8.30
CA ASN A 75 8.03 -17.73 -7.59
C ASN A 75 8.79 -16.42 -7.76
N TYR A 76 8.53 -15.46 -6.87
CA TYR A 76 9.06 -14.11 -6.95
C TYR A 76 10.59 -14.08 -6.88
N PHE A 77 11.18 -13.17 -7.65
CA PHE A 77 12.61 -12.93 -7.68
C PHE A 77 13.09 -12.37 -6.34
N GLN A 78 14.20 -12.94 -5.88
CA GLN A 78 14.92 -12.56 -4.68
C GLN A 78 16.37 -12.33 -5.10
N SER A 79 16.89 -11.13 -4.86
CA SER A 79 18.29 -10.81 -5.13
C SER A 79 19.21 -11.74 -4.35
N ALA A 80 20.34 -12.12 -4.93
CA ALA A 80 21.32 -12.99 -4.27
C ALA A 80 21.83 -12.41 -2.94
N THR A 81 21.85 -11.09 -2.81
CA THR A 81 22.21 -10.37 -1.57
C THR A 81 21.00 -9.91 -0.77
N GLY A 82 19.80 -10.14 -1.29
CA GLY A 82 18.51 -9.74 -0.76
C GLY A 82 17.68 -10.87 -0.15
N THR A 83 18.29 -11.89 0.44
CA THR A 83 17.54 -13.09 0.86
C THR A 83 16.39 -12.80 1.84
N GLY A 84 15.14 -13.01 1.40
CA GLY A 84 13.97 -13.01 2.27
C GLY A 84 12.92 -11.97 1.94
N TRP A 85 11.83 -12.01 2.68
CA TRP A 85 10.69 -11.12 2.43
C TRP A 85 10.76 -9.77 3.15
N THR A 86 11.87 -9.46 3.82
CA THR A 86 12.09 -8.18 4.49
C THR A 86 13.20 -7.39 3.82
N PRO A 87 13.09 -6.06 3.70
CA PRO A 87 14.17 -5.22 3.22
C PRO A 87 15.46 -5.42 4.03
N ASN A 88 16.52 -5.82 3.34
CA ASN A 88 17.79 -6.26 3.93
C ASN A 88 19.02 -5.71 3.19
N ASN A 89 18.90 -4.57 2.49
CA ASN A 89 20.07 -3.97 1.87
C ASN A 89 21.06 -3.50 2.94
N LEU A 90 22.20 -4.18 3.01
CA LEU A 90 23.29 -3.93 3.96
C LEU A 90 24.26 -2.85 3.50
N GLY A 91 24.16 -2.39 2.25
CA GLY A 91 25.10 -1.46 1.65
C GLY A 91 26.41 -2.12 1.21
N GLY A 92 27.35 -1.28 0.78
CA GLY A 92 28.70 -1.70 0.41
C GLY A 92 28.71 -2.68 -0.77
N ILE A 93 29.42 -3.81 -0.62
CA ILE A 93 29.55 -4.81 -1.69
C ILE A 93 28.27 -5.61 -1.96
N PHE A 94 27.30 -5.55 -1.06
CA PHE A 94 26.02 -6.27 -1.18
C PHE A 94 24.94 -5.42 -1.83
N ASP A 95 25.24 -4.16 -2.08
CA ASP A 95 24.34 -3.17 -2.63
C ASP A 95 24.31 -3.25 -4.16
N THR A 96 23.50 -4.17 -4.67
CA THR A 96 23.36 -4.42 -6.12
C THR A 96 22.19 -3.65 -6.71
N ALA A 97 22.23 -3.38 -8.01
CA ALA A 97 21.12 -2.75 -8.70
C ALA A 97 19.85 -3.63 -8.63
N ALA A 98 20.03 -4.95 -8.74
CA ALA A 98 18.93 -5.90 -8.59
C ALA A 98 18.33 -5.84 -7.18
N LEU A 99 19.14 -5.77 -6.12
CA LEU A 99 18.63 -5.60 -4.76
C LEU A 99 17.79 -4.33 -4.61
N ARG A 100 18.26 -3.21 -5.16
CA ARG A 100 17.56 -1.92 -5.00
C ARG A 100 16.23 -1.83 -5.73
N LEU A 101 16.12 -2.44 -6.89
CA LEU A 101 15.06 -2.15 -7.87
C LEU A 101 14.21 -3.35 -8.28
N ALA A 102 14.76 -4.55 -8.15
CA ALA A 102 14.17 -5.80 -8.64
C ALA A 102 13.87 -6.81 -7.53
N ASP A 103 14.36 -6.62 -6.31
CA ASP A 103 14.12 -7.55 -5.20
C ASP A 103 12.65 -7.54 -4.73
N SER A 104 12.13 -8.72 -4.38
CA SER A 104 10.78 -8.83 -3.82
C SER A 104 10.82 -8.79 -2.30
N PHE A 105 10.00 -7.95 -1.70
CA PHE A 105 9.92 -7.83 -0.25
C PHE A 105 8.57 -7.23 0.16
N VAL A 106 8.22 -7.37 1.43
CA VAL A 106 7.14 -6.61 2.05
C VAL A 106 7.69 -5.62 3.05
N THR A 107 6.98 -4.52 3.29
CA THR A 107 7.40 -3.48 4.22
C THR A 107 6.19 -2.74 4.78
N ILE A 108 6.38 -1.89 5.77
CA ILE A 108 5.41 -0.87 6.16
C ILE A 108 6.10 0.48 5.98
N GLY A 109 6.23 0.89 4.71
CA GLY A 109 6.96 2.09 4.29
C GLY A 109 8.44 2.06 4.67
N GLY A 110 9.00 3.21 5.08
CA GLY A 110 10.43 3.38 5.36
C GLY A 110 11.30 3.51 4.10
N PHE A 111 10.69 3.92 2.99
CA PHE A 111 11.34 4.18 1.71
C PHE A 111 11.20 5.66 1.35
N THR A 112 12.08 6.14 0.47
CA THR A 112 12.00 7.49 -0.07
C THR A 112 10.64 7.70 -0.74
N GLN A 113 9.93 8.74 -0.32
CA GLN A 113 8.68 9.21 -0.94
C GLN A 113 8.97 10.27 -1.99
N ASP A 114 7.97 10.64 -2.80
CA ASP A 114 8.10 11.65 -3.87
C ASP A 114 9.19 11.30 -4.91
N THR A 115 9.36 10.01 -5.18
CA THR A 115 10.24 9.49 -6.23
C THR A 115 9.48 8.46 -7.06
N LEU A 116 9.84 8.35 -8.35
CA LEU A 116 9.13 7.46 -9.28
C LEU A 116 9.35 5.97 -8.96
N LEU A 117 10.57 5.62 -8.56
CA LEU A 117 11.00 4.25 -8.30
C LEU A 117 11.75 4.26 -6.96
N PRO A 118 11.06 4.02 -5.83
CA PRO A 118 11.73 4.00 -4.53
C PRO A 118 12.74 2.86 -4.49
N GLU A 119 14.02 3.20 -4.29
CA GLU A 119 15.07 2.21 -4.14
C GLU A 119 15.09 1.66 -2.72
N GLN A 120 15.38 0.37 -2.59
CA GLN A 120 15.75 -0.24 -1.32
C GLN A 120 17.17 0.20 -0.93
N ALA A 121 17.33 1.47 -0.55
CA ALA A 121 18.60 1.99 -0.03
C ALA A 121 19.00 1.26 1.26
N PRO A 122 20.28 1.28 1.67
CA PRO A 122 20.69 0.67 2.92
C PRO A 122 19.89 1.21 4.12
N GLY A 123 19.26 0.30 4.86
CA GLY A 123 18.37 0.63 5.99
C GLY A 123 16.93 1.01 5.62
N ALA A 124 16.56 1.06 4.34
CA ALA A 124 15.17 1.23 3.92
C ALA A 124 14.29 0.10 4.45
N GLY A 125 13.09 0.44 4.94
CA GLY A 125 12.13 -0.54 5.49
C GLY A 125 12.60 -1.30 6.73
N ALA A 126 13.67 -0.82 7.40
CA ALA A 126 14.23 -1.46 8.59
C ALA A 126 13.18 -1.66 9.69
N GLY A 127 13.17 -2.84 10.31
CA GLY A 127 12.22 -3.20 11.35
C GLY A 127 10.91 -3.78 10.84
N THR A 128 10.80 -4.16 9.56
CA THR A 128 9.66 -4.96 9.08
C THR A 128 9.66 -6.34 9.74
N GLY A 129 8.55 -6.71 10.37
CA GLY A 129 8.30 -8.04 10.91
C GLY A 129 7.32 -8.81 10.04
N LEU A 130 7.50 -10.12 9.94
CA LEU A 130 6.60 -11.03 9.22
C LEU A 130 5.75 -11.82 10.20
N ASP A 131 4.47 -11.99 9.87
CA ASP A 131 3.57 -12.91 10.55
C ASP A 131 4.01 -14.38 10.31
N PRO A 132 3.87 -15.29 11.27
CA PRO A 132 4.16 -16.71 11.05
C PRO A 132 3.49 -17.36 9.83
N ASN A 133 2.30 -16.90 9.41
CA ASN A 133 1.62 -17.46 8.23
C ASN A 133 2.26 -17.01 6.90
N PHE A 134 3.24 -16.10 6.92
CA PHE A 134 3.93 -15.66 5.71
C PHE A 134 4.62 -16.82 4.97
N GLY A 135 5.05 -17.87 5.69
CA GLY A 135 5.75 -19.02 5.12
C GLY A 135 7.28 -18.97 5.26
N GLY A 136 7.80 -17.92 5.90
CA GLY A 136 9.22 -17.76 6.19
C GLY A 136 10.08 -17.29 5.00
N ASN A 137 11.40 -17.30 5.18
CA ASN A 137 12.34 -16.64 4.26
C ASN A 137 12.42 -17.28 2.86
N GLY A 138 12.07 -18.55 2.74
CA GLY A 138 12.12 -19.31 1.49
C GLY A 138 10.77 -19.44 0.80
N ALA A 139 9.73 -18.75 1.27
CA ALA A 139 8.42 -18.78 0.63
C ALA A 139 8.52 -18.17 -0.78
N ALA A 140 7.91 -18.84 -1.77
CA ALA A 140 7.89 -18.35 -3.16
C ALA A 140 7.06 -17.07 -3.32
N PHE A 141 6.03 -16.92 -2.48
CA PHE A 141 5.10 -15.80 -2.37
C PHE A 141 4.51 -15.78 -0.94
N PRO A 142 3.87 -14.69 -0.50
CA PRO A 142 3.17 -14.64 0.80
C PRO A 142 2.16 -15.80 0.96
N GLY A 143 2.30 -16.56 2.04
CA GLY A 143 1.40 -17.66 2.36
C GLY A 143 -0.07 -17.24 2.60
N ASP A 144 -0.95 -18.23 2.73
CA ASP A 144 -2.36 -17.99 3.04
C ASP A 144 -2.50 -17.22 4.35
N LEU A 145 -3.25 -16.11 4.31
CA LEU A 145 -3.46 -15.22 5.45
C LEU A 145 -2.17 -14.57 5.97
N ALA A 146 -1.17 -14.40 5.10
CA ALA A 146 0.09 -13.74 5.45
C ALA A 146 -0.14 -12.32 6.00
N GLY A 147 0.79 -11.88 6.83
CA GLY A 147 0.82 -10.52 7.35
C GLY A 147 2.23 -10.03 7.58
N TRP A 148 2.37 -8.73 7.70
CA TRP A 148 3.61 -8.06 8.06
C TRP A 148 3.32 -6.74 8.75
N TYR A 149 4.25 -6.27 9.57
CA TYR A 149 4.01 -5.18 10.49
C TYR A 149 5.27 -4.36 10.72
N ASN A 150 5.10 -3.14 11.22
CA ASN A 150 6.20 -2.37 11.77
C ASN A 150 6.61 -2.99 13.12
N GLY A 151 7.72 -3.71 13.15
CA GLY A 151 8.25 -4.44 14.30
C GLY A 151 9.03 -3.60 15.31
N SER A 152 9.31 -2.32 14.99
CA SER A 152 10.02 -1.39 15.86
C SER A 152 9.21 -0.11 16.14
N PRO A 153 7.96 -0.19 16.63
CA PRO A 153 7.21 0.99 17.04
C PRO A 153 7.85 1.61 18.30
N PRO A 154 7.82 2.94 18.48
CA PRO A 154 7.21 3.94 17.62
C PRO A 154 8.20 4.47 16.55
N SER A 155 8.04 4.06 15.29
CA SER A 155 8.78 4.61 14.16
C SER A 155 7.81 5.16 13.10
N LEU A 156 8.30 6.07 12.26
CA LEU A 156 7.52 6.74 11.21
C LEU A 156 7.57 5.99 9.87
N ASN A 157 8.00 4.73 9.83
CA ASN A 157 8.16 4.01 8.55
C ASN A 157 6.84 3.98 7.76
N GLY A 158 5.73 3.73 8.44
CA GLY A 158 4.41 3.69 7.81
C GLY A 158 3.74 5.04 7.61
N GLN A 159 4.44 6.17 7.81
CA GLN A 159 3.84 7.49 7.61
C GLN A 159 3.50 7.71 6.14
N VAL A 160 2.28 8.16 5.88
CA VAL A 160 1.79 8.48 4.55
C VAL A 160 2.56 9.68 3.98
N GLY A 161 2.90 9.59 2.70
CA GLY A 161 3.38 10.74 1.94
C GLY A 161 3.18 10.57 0.45
N MET A 162 3.78 11.46 -0.34
CA MET A 162 3.58 11.47 -1.79
C MET A 162 4.14 10.20 -2.44
N LEU A 163 3.29 9.54 -3.24
CA LEU A 163 3.66 8.35 -4.00
C LEU A 163 4.23 8.70 -5.37
N PRO A 164 4.91 7.75 -6.04
CA PRO A 164 5.35 7.90 -7.42
C PRO A 164 4.30 8.53 -8.36
N GLY A 165 4.71 9.56 -9.09
CA GLY A 165 3.88 10.16 -10.15
C GLY A 165 2.61 10.85 -9.62
N THR A 166 1.45 10.52 -10.20
CA THR A 166 0.15 11.13 -9.88
C THR A 166 -0.77 10.22 -9.06
N ILE A 167 -0.22 9.18 -8.42
CA ILE A 167 -1.01 8.18 -7.68
C ILE A 167 -1.64 8.78 -6.41
N GLY A 168 -1.07 9.87 -5.90
CA GLY A 168 -1.57 10.58 -4.73
C GLY A 168 -0.68 10.34 -3.52
N MET A 169 -1.29 10.18 -2.35
CA MET A 169 -0.59 9.92 -1.09
C MET A 169 -0.79 8.47 -0.65
N GLY A 170 0.20 7.93 0.04
CA GLY A 170 0.13 6.57 0.56
C GLY A 170 1.45 6.04 1.11
N VAL A 171 1.52 4.71 1.23
CA VAL A 171 2.65 3.99 1.82
C VAL A 171 2.95 2.75 0.99
N LEU A 172 4.21 2.55 0.61
CA LEU A 172 4.67 1.30 0.01
C LEU A 172 4.54 0.18 1.05
N ILE A 173 3.81 -0.88 0.72
CA ILE A 173 3.64 -2.05 1.60
C ILE A 173 4.29 -3.32 1.05
N GLY A 174 4.73 -3.31 -0.21
CA GLY A 174 5.56 -4.39 -0.74
C GLY A 174 5.97 -4.14 -2.18
N ARG A 175 7.03 -4.82 -2.61
CA ARG A 175 7.50 -4.90 -3.98
C ARG A 175 7.49 -6.37 -4.38
N PHE A 176 6.88 -6.65 -5.52
CA PHE A 176 6.77 -8.00 -6.06
C PHE A 176 7.38 -8.00 -7.45
N ALA A 177 8.38 -8.83 -7.68
CA ALA A 177 9.13 -8.84 -8.93
C ALA A 177 9.28 -10.25 -9.49
N TYR A 178 8.99 -10.45 -10.76
CA TYR A 178 8.98 -11.78 -11.38
C TYR A 178 9.49 -11.74 -12.81
N ASP A 179 10.26 -12.75 -13.20
CA ASP A 179 10.66 -12.99 -14.58
C ASP A 179 9.52 -13.70 -15.33
N GLY A 180 8.51 -12.90 -15.66
CA GLY A 180 7.28 -13.34 -16.31
C GLY A 180 6.09 -12.45 -15.98
N ASP A 181 4.93 -12.83 -16.47
CA ASP A 181 3.68 -12.12 -16.19
C ASP A 181 3.08 -12.58 -14.86
N PHE A 182 2.54 -11.64 -14.09
CA PHE A 182 1.75 -11.88 -12.89
C PHE A 182 0.81 -10.69 -12.66
N ASP A 183 -0.21 -10.89 -11.84
CA ASP A 183 -1.16 -9.82 -11.48
C ASP A 183 -1.61 -9.97 -10.03
N LEU A 184 -1.48 -8.88 -9.26
CA LEU A 184 -1.94 -8.81 -7.88
C LEU A 184 -3.40 -8.37 -7.75
N SER A 185 -4.04 -7.93 -8.83
CA SER A 185 -5.43 -7.46 -8.84
C SER A 185 -6.37 -8.54 -8.32
N GLY A 186 -7.28 -8.15 -7.42
CA GLY A 186 -8.18 -9.10 -6.76
C GLY A 186 -7.58 -9.81 -5.54
N SER A 187 -6.31 -9.56 -5.19
CA SER A 187 -5.77 -10.00 -3.89
C SER A 187 -6.49 -9.25 -2.77
N GLU A 188 -6.79 -9.93 -1.68
CA GLU A 188 -7.44 -9.35 -0.50
C GLU A 188 -6.41 -9.16 0.61
N LEU A 189 -6.52 -8.05 1.35
CA LEU A 189 -5.69 -7.79 2.52
C LEU A 189 -6.45 -6.94 3.52
N PHE A 190 -6.07 -7.01 4.79
CA PHE A 190 -6.52 -6.07 5.81
C PHE A 190 -5.35 -5.20 6.26
N ALA A 191 -5.65 -3.97 6.67
CA ALA A 191 -4.64 -3.07 7.22
C ALA A 191 -5.11 -2.47 8.53
N THR A 192 -4.14 -2.14 9.39
CA THR A 192 -4.34 -1.28 10.56
C THR A 192 -3.56 0.01 10.37
N TRP A 193 -4.17 1.15 10.68
CA TRP A 193 -3.52 2.46 10.58
C TRP A 193 -4.05 3.41 11.66
N ASN A 194 -3.40 4.55 11.88
CA ASN A 194 -3.84 5.59 12.82
C ASN A 194 -3.39 6.99 12.36
N GLN A 195 -3.80 8.06 13.05
CA GLN A 195 -3.35 9.44 12.79
C GLN A 195 -2.05 9.75 13.55
N GLY A 196 -1.03 8.93 13.35
CA GLY A 196 0.27 9.09 14.00
C GLY A 196 0.31 8.58 15.44
N LEU A 197 1.46 8.77 16.09
CA LEU A 197 1.80 8.12 17.35
C LEU A 197 0.82 8.44 18.48
N GLY A 198 0.33 7.39 19.16
CA GLY A 198 -0.55 7.50 20.31
C GLY A 198 -2.03 7.70 19.99
N THR A 199 -2.41 7.76 18.70
CA THR A 199 -3.82 7.81 18.30
C THR A 199 -4.44 6.41 18.17
N PRO A 200 -5.76 6.25 18.39
CA PRO A 200 -6.45 4.98 18.21
C PRO A 200 -6.30 4.43 16.78
N GLY A 201 -6.17 3.11 16.66
CA GLY A 201 -6.09 2.44 15.36
C GLY A 201 -7.45 2.23 14.71
N ASN A 202 -7.50 2.40 13.39
CA ASN A 202 -8.58 1.99 12.49
C ASN A 202 -8.16 0.72 11.73
N GLN A 203 -9.14 -0.06 11.29
CA GLN A 203 -8.92 -1.29 10.53
C GLN A 203 -9.98 -1.46 9.45
N ALA A 204 -9.56 -1.95 8.28
CA ALA A 204 -10.45 -2.33 7.18
C ALA A 204 -9.78 -3.34 6.24
N GLY A 205 -10.62 -4.01 5.43
CA GLY A 205 -10.21 -4.86 4.33
C GLY A 205 -10.21 -4.11 2.99
N PHE A 206 -9.28 -4.49 2.12
CA PHE A 206 -9.07 -3.91 0.81
C PHE A 206 -8.88 -5.03 -0.22
N ILE A 207 -9.33 -4.77 -1.45
CA ILE A 207 -9.05 -5.62 -2.60
C ILE A 207 -8.15 -4.83 -3.55
N VAL A 208 -7.00 -5.39 -3.89
CA VAL A 208 -5.99 -4.72 -4.72
C VAL A 208 -6.56 -4.35 -6.08
N ASN A 209 -6.34 -3.09 -6.49
CA ASN A 209 -6.83 -2.48 -7.73
C ASN A 209 -8.36 -2.43 -7.87
N ILE A 210 -9.09 -2.56 -6.76
CA ILE A 210 -10.53 -2.31 -6.69
C ILE A 210 -10.75 -1.14 -5.72
N PRO A 211 -11.52 -0.10 -6.11
CA PRO A 211 -11.82 1.00 -5.20
C PRO A 211 -12.44 0.49 -3.90
N ALA A 212 -12.03 1.06 -2.76
CA ALA A 212 -12.58 0.68 -1.48
C ALA A 212 -14.11 0.83 -1.48
N PRO A 213 -14.87 -0.04 -0.77
CA PRO A 213 -16.33 0.03 -0.76
C PRO A 213 -16.91 1.41 -0.40
N GLY A 214 -16.21 2.19 0.44
CA GLY A 214 -16.58 3.57 0.77
C GLY A 214 -16.50 4.55 -0.41
N ALA A 215 -15.52 4.41 -1.29
CA ALA A 215 -15.39 5.20 -2.51
C ALA A 215 -16.54 4.93 -3.50
N MET A 216 -16.99 3.66 -3.58
CA MET A 216 -18.14 3.27 -4.41
C MET A 216 -19.46 3.82 -3.87
N ALA A 217 -19.63 3.89 -2.55
CA ALA A 217 -20.81 4.47 -1.91
C ALA A 217 -20.93 5.98 -2.18
N LEU A 218 -19.82 6.72 -2.17
CA LEU A 218 -19.79 8.15 -2.48
C LEU A 218 -20.14 8.44 -3.95
N LEU A 219 -19.65 7.62 -4.89
CA LEU A 219 -20.02 7.71 -6.31
C LEU A 219 -21.51 7.41 -6.53
N GLY A 220 -22.04 6.39 -5.85
CA GLY A 220 -23.47 6.06 -5.89
C GLY A 220 -24.36 7.19 -5.35
N LEU A 221 -23.91 7.89 -4.31
CA LEU A 221 -24.63 9.03 -3.74
C LEU A 221 -24.58 10.26 -4.65
N ALA A 222 -23.43 10.54 -5.30
CA ALA A 222 -23.31 11.60 -6.30
C ALA A 222 -24.22 11.37 -7.52
N GLY A 223 -24.45 10.11 -7.90
CA GLY A 223 -25.40 9.74 -8.95
C GLY A 223 -26.87 9.97 -8.56
N LEU A 224 -27.20 9.86 -7.26
CA LEU A 224 -28.56 10.05 -6.77
C LEU A 224 -28.97 11.54 -6.68
N THR A 225 -28.01 12.43 -6.41
CA THR A 225 -28.23 13.89 -6.39
C THR A 225 -28.54 14.49 -7.77
N GLY A 226 -28.26 13.76 -8.87
CA GLY A 226 -28.49 14.22 -10.24
C GLY A 226 -29.90 13.99 -10.80
N ARG A 227 -30.75 13.16 -10.17
CA ARG A 227 -32.05 12.79 -10.75
C ARG A 227 -33.14 13.82 -10.45
N ARG A 228 -33.02 15.01 -11.03
CA ARG A 228 -34.11 16.00 -11.05
C ARG A 228 -35.21 15.50 -12.00
N ARG A 229 -36.33 15.01 -11.43
CA ARG A 229 -37.55 14.66 -12.19
C ARG A 229 -37.96 15.84 -13.08
N ARG A 230 -37.77 15.71 -14.39
CA ARG A 230 -38.44 16.54 -15.38
C ARG A 230 -39.85 15.97 -15.53
N ASN A 231 -40.80 16.55 -14.79
CA ASN A 231 -42.22 16.38 -15.11
C ASN A 231 -42.57 17.43 -16.18
N GLY A 232 -43.18 16.97 -17.26
CA GLY A 232 -43.78 17.83 -18.30
C GLY A 232 -45.07 18.49 -17.83
#